data_AF-A0AAP9W111-F1
#
_entry.id   AF-A0AAP9W111-F1
#
_cell.length_a   1.000
_cell.length_b   1.000
_cell.length_c   1.000
_cell.angle_alpha   90.00
_cell.angle_beta   90.00
_cell.angle_gamma   90.00
#
_symmetry.space_group_name_H-M   'P 1'
#
loop_
_entity.id
_entity.type
_entity.pdbx_description
1 polymer ?
#
loop_
_entity_poly.entity_id
_entity_poly.type
_entity_poly.pdbx_seq_one_letter_code
_entity_poly.pdbx_strand_id
1 'polypeptide(L)'
;MEQEFNLAEELAKQPHLLEIPGNLLMKGGPEGYIGAALCLRGTLYFKEAHTPLVREALCQCFDEFKRLAEPHLTWLWREEPPEGKPLTTYSDAKPLRDMLASMDEDYPLSFYYTNGKQSNDASAWLFKIFGKSAWEAKIGRNLSVLEFSVPLLYQEQNPLSFLRLFLDFSRRLAPEQGYAGHAFNLSVTNRDNNEPTEAFMAARMPGLDVGTAGLLANIPEFKPTKIKTVSWLTVLDQAHLDLVGGLDALRAQLPSSHFAFYDYGAGVVIQAGAYPYLCGDAEDPRPAPYVLLNHVLKGIRYETVGSLHGGSHDGELRLVGWSADQWLKRLDVDESEIAGWRARLLADEPSLDAANTLVERL
;
A
#
# COMPACT_ATOMS: atom_id res chain seq x y z
N MET A 1 23.62 20.28 -23.21
CA MET A 1 23.16 19.82 -21.88
C MET A 1 21.68 19.67 -22.01
N GLU A 2 21.20 18.44 -22.14
CA GLU A 2 19.78 18.17 -21.89
C GLU A 2 19.52 18.54 -20.43
N GLN A 3 18.43 19.26 -20.18
CA GLN A 3 18.02 19.64 -18.85
C GLN A 3 17.67 18.35 -18.10
N GLU A 4 18.31 18.12 -16.95
CA GLU A 4 18.04 16.95 -16.11
C GLU A 4 16.53 16.93 -15.78
N PHE A 5 15.87 15.80 -16.04
CA PHE A 5 14.43 15.69 -15.89
C PHE A 5 14.04 15.83 -14.43
N ASN A 6 13.39 16.93 -14.07
CA ASN A 6 12.88 17.17 -12.73
C ASN A 6 11.42 16.72 -12.64
N LEU A 7 11.20 15.50 -12.13
CA LEU A 7 9.87 14.92 -12.00
C LEU A 7 8.93 15.79 -11.15
N ALA A 8 9.41 16.39 -10.06
CA ALA A 8 8.59 17.25 -9.21
C ALA A 8 8.10 18.50 -9.95
N GLU A 9 8.95 19.11 -10.78
CA GLU A 9 8.54 20.26 -11.60
C GLU A 9 7.50 19.88 -12.66
N GLU A 10 7.65 18.73 -13.32
CA GLU A 10 6.68 18.27 -14.32
C GLU A 10 5.34 17.88 -13.68
N LEU A 11 5.37 17.18 -12.55
CA LEU A 11 4.16 16.86 -11.78
C LEU A 11 3.45 18.11 -11.27
N ALA A 12 4.19 19.15 -10.87
CA ALA A 12 3.60 20.41 -10.44
C ALA A 12 2.90 21.16 -11.59
N LYS A 13 3.41 21.06 -12.83
CA LYS A 13 2.78 21.65 -14.02
C LYS A 13 1.53 20.89 -14.45
N GLN A 14 1.52 19.56 -14.29
CA GLN A 14 0.47 18.69 -14.84
C GLN A 14 0.02 17.61 -13.83
N PRO A 15 -0.59 18.00 -12.68
CA PRO A 15 -0.97 17.05 -11.64
C PRO A 15 -2.02 16.02 -12.09
N HIS A 16 -2.81 16.35 -13.13
CA HIS A 16 -3.84 15.49 -13.71
C HIS A 16 -3.28 14.31 -14.52
N LEU A 17 -1.98 14.27 -14.85
CA LEU A 17 -1.39 13.13 -15.58
C LEU A 17 -1.42 11.82 -14.77
N LEU A 18 -1.57 11.93 -13.45
CA LEU A 18 -1.65 10.78 -12.54
C LEU A 18 -3.09 10.28 -12.34
N GLU A 19 -4.06 10.94 -12.96
CA GLU A 19 -5.48 10.65 -12.83
C GLU A 19 -6.01 9.94 -14.08
N ILE A 20 -6.77 8.86 -13.87
CA ILE A 20 -7.37 8.09 -14.95
C ILE A 20 -8.89 8.24 -14.89
N PRO A 21 -9.57 8.53 -16.02
CA PRO A 21 -11.01 8.60 -16.07
C PRO A 21 -11.71 7.35 -15.52
N GLY A 22 -12.82 7.57 -14.83
CA GLY A 22 -13.71 6.54 -14.34
C GLY A 22 -14.24 5.66 -15.45
N ASN A 23 -14.42 4.37 -15.20
CA ASN A 23 -14.98 3.40 -16.15
C ASN A 23 -14.20 3.28 -17.47
N LEU A 24 -12.91 3.71 -17.53
CA LEU A 24 -12.11 3.75 -18.76
C LEU A 24 -12.17 2.45 -19.58
N LEU A 25 -12.10 1.30 -18.91
CA LEU A 25 -12.09 -0.02 -19.54
C LEU A 25 -13.41 -0.80 -19.38
N MET A 26 -14.50 -0.10 -19.04
CA MET A 26 -15.85 -0.68 -19.01
C MET A 26 -16.54 -0.53 -20.37
N LYS A 27 -17.55 -1.36 -20.64
CA LYS A 27 -18.32 -1.36 -21.90
C LYS A 27 -18.95 0.00 -22.24
N GLY A 28 -19.32 0.78 -21.22
CA GLY A 28 -19.87 2.13 -21.37
C GLY A 28 -18.84 3.21 -21.75
N GLY A 29 -17.55 2.90 -21.65
CA GLY A 29 -16.46 3.85 -21.84
C GLY A 29 -16.26 4.79 -20.65
N PRO A 30 -15.34 5.76 -20.80
CA PRO A 30 -15.00 6.72 -19.75
C PRO A 30 -16.18 7.57 -19.28
N GLU A 31 -16.25 7.83 -17.98
CA GLU A 31 -17.23 8.71 -17.33
C GLU A 31 -16.58 9.95 -16.70
N GLY A 32 -17.40 10.95 -16.37
CA GLY A 32 -16.99 12.27 -15.87
C GLY A 32 -16.55 12.32 -14.40
N TYR A 33 -15.80 11.32 -13.94
CA TYR A 33 -15.19 11.27 -12.61
C TYR A 33 -13.80 10.62 -12.69
N ILE A 34 -12.99 10.71 -11.65
CA ILE A 34 -11.66 10.07 -11.61
C ILE A 34 -11.79 8.65 -11.07
N GLY A 35 -11.45 7.66 -11.90
CA GLY A 35 -11.56 6.24 -11.57
C GLY A 35 -10.39 5.70 -10.77
N ALA A 36 -9.19 6.17 -11.09
CA ALA A 36 -7.95 5.78 -10.43
C ALA A 36 -6.98 6.96 -10.35
N ALA A 37 -6.22 7.06 -9.26
CA ALA A 37 -5.16 8.04 -9.08
C ALA A 37 -3.85 7.33 -8.67
N LEU A 38 -2.77 7.54 -9.42
CA LEU A 38 -1.45 6.98 -9.09
C LEU A 38 -0.88 7.72 -7.88
N CYS A 39 -0.45 6.96 -6.88
CA CYS A 39 0.02 7.49 -5.60
C CYS A 39 1.09 6.58 -4.99
N LEU A 40 1.68 7.05 -3.89
CA LEU A 40 2.48 6.22 -3.01
C LEU A 40 1.58 5.76 -1.85
N ARG A 41 1.31 4.46 -1.74
CA ARG A 41 0.40 3.87 -0.75
C ARG A 41 1.15 2.92 0.17
N GLY A 42 0.82 2.97 1.45
CA GLY A 42 1.19 1.99 2.47
C GLY A 42 -0.02 1.22 2.94
N THR A 43 0.16 -0.08 3.15
CA THR A 43 -0.86 -1.01 3.64
C THR A 43 -0.27 -1.79 4.80
N LEU A 44 -0.93 -1.74 5.96
CA LEU A 44 -0.55 -2.48 7.16
C LEU A 44 -1.68 -3.42 7.57
N TYR A 45 -1.35 -4.70 7.81
CA TYR A 45 -2.27 -5.71 8.30
C TYR A 45 -2.00 -5.95 9.79
N PHE A 46 -2.96 -5.59 10.64
CA PHE A 46 -2.82 -5.64 12.09
C PHE A 46 -4.06 -6.30 12.73
N LYS A 47 -3.98 -6.60 14.02
CA LYS A 47 -5.05 -7.28 14.76
C LYS A 47 -5.71 -6.35 15.77
N GLU A 48 -6.82 -6.82 16.34
CA GLU A 48 -7.42 -6.22 17.54
C GLU A 48 -7.96 -4.79 17.36
N ALA A 49 -8.37 -4.41 16.15
CA ALA A 49 -8.96 -3.08 15.86
C ALA A 49 -10.21 -2.72 16.70
N HIS A 50 -10.86 -3.71 17.32
CA HIS A 50 -11.96 -3.50 18.24
C HIS A 50 -11.52 -3.00 19.63
N THR A 51 -10.26 -3.20 20.01
CA THR A 51 -9.78 -2.88 21.36
C THR A 51 -9.56 -1.37 21.54
N PRO A 52 -9.77 -0.82 22.75
CA PRO A 52 -9.52 0.59 23.02
C PRO A 52 -8.08 1.03 22.70
N LEU A 53 -7.09 0.18 22.99
CA LEU A 53 -5.68 0.46 22.74
C LEU A 53 -5.38 0.66 21.26
N VAL A 54 -5.87 -0.25 20.41
CA VAL A 54 -5.63 -0.16 18.96
C VAL A 54 -6.46 0.95 18.33
N ARG A 55 -7.68 1.22 18.81
CA ARG A 55 -8.47 2.38 18.36
C ARG A 55 -7.78 3.71 18.67
N GLU A 56 -7.17 3.82 19.84
CA GLU A 56 -6.34 4.97 20.21
C GLU A 56 -5.13 5.08 19.27
N ALA A 57 -4.42 3.98 19.01
CA ALA A 57 -3.30 3.95 18.07
C ALA A 57 -3.72 4.41 16.65
N LEU A 58 -4.88 3.95 16.15
CA LEU A 58 -5.44 4.40 14.87
C LEU A 58 -5.74 5.90 14.86
N CYS A 59 -6.27 6.45 15.96
CA CYS A 59 -6.48 7.90 16.08
C CYS A 59 -5.16 8.67 16.00
N GLN A 60 -4.11 8.16 16.64
CA GLN A 60 -2.80 8.79 16.59
C GLN A 60 -2.16 8.71 15.21
N CYS A 61 -2.31 7.58 14.50
CA CYS A 61 -1.90 7.46 13.10
C CYS A 61 -2.64 8.51 12.24
N PHE A 62 -3.94 8.67 12.46
CA PHE A 62 -4.73 9.66 11.73
C PHE A 62 -4.31 11.10 12.06
N ASP A 63 -4.08 11.43 13.34
CA ASP A 63 -3.62 12.75 13.75
C ASP A 63 -2.27 13.11 13.11
N GLU A 64 -1.38 12.14 12.97
CA GLU A 64 -0.10 12.34 12.31
C GLU A 64 -0.23 12.49 10.79
N PHE A 65 -1.05 11.66 10.13
CA PHE A 65 -1.39 11.82 8.72
C PHE A 65 -2.04 13.18 8.44
N LYS A 66 -2.96 13.61 9.30
CA LYS A 66 -3.68 14.88 9.20
C LYS A 66 -2.74 16.08 9.16
N ARG A 67 -1.62 16.07 9.89
CA ARG A 67 -0.64 17.17 9.85
C ARG A 67 -0.12 17.47 8.45
N LEU A 68 -0.17 16.48 7.55
CA LEU A 68 0.24 16.60 6.15
C LEU A 68 -0.97 16.80 5.23
N ALA A 69 -2.03 16.03 5.45
CA ALA A 69 -3.14 15.92 4.50
C ALA A 69 -4.32 16.87 4.76
N GLU A 70 -4.49 17.39 5.97
CA GLU A 70 -5.70 18.13 6.40
C GLU A 70 -6.11 19.27 5.44
N PRO A 71 -5.20 20.09 4.89
CA PRO A 71 -5.56 21.13 3.92
C PRO A 71 -6.17 20.60 2.61
N HIS A 72 -5.99 19.31 2.33
CA HIS A 72 -6.43 18.66 1.09
C HIS A 72 -7.68 17.81 1.26
N LEU A 73 -8.04 17.39 2.48
CA LEU A 73 -9.16 16.47 2.70
C LEU A 73 -10.51 17.13 2.39
N THR A 74 -11.31 16.46 1.57
CA THR A 74 -12.61 16.95 1.11
C THR A 74 -13.78 16.12 1.62
N TRP A 75 -13.60 14.79 1.74
CA TRP A 75 -14.69 13.88 2.11
C TRP A 75 -14.28 12.89 3.20
N LEU A 76 -15.28 12.50 3.99
CA LEU A 76 -15.27 11.29 4.79
C LEU A 76 -16.39 10.39 4.29
N TRP A 77 -16.03 9.19 3.84
CA TRP A 77 -16.97 8.10 3.57
C TRP A 77 -16.85 7.01 4.64
N ARG A 78 -17.98 6.51 5.10
CA ARG A 78 -18.12 5.41 6.05
C ARG A 78 -19.18 4.44 5.54
N GLU A 79 -18.87 3.16 5.59
CA GLU A 79 -19.83 2.11 5.28
C GLU A 79 -20.80 1.96 6.46
N GLU A 80 -22.10 2.11 6.18
CA GLU A 80 -23.20 1.91 7.14
C GLU A 80 -22.99 2.53 8.54
N PRO A 81 -22.64 3.83 8.66
CA PRO A 81 -22.29 4.43 9.95
C PRO A 81 -23.43 4.32 10.96
N PRO A 82 -23.14 4.17 12.27
CA PRO A 82 -24.18 4.00 13.28
C PRO A 82 -25.01 5.28 13.44
N GLU A 83 -24.41 6.43 13.14
CA GLU A 83 -25.03 7.74 13.12
C GLU A 83 -24.60 8.54 11.89
N GLY A 84 -25.54 9.28 11.30
CA GLY A 84 -25.29 10.19 10.19
C GLY A 84 -25.42 9.52 8.81
N LYS A 85 -24.93 10.20 7.77
CA LYS A 85 -24.93 9.69 6.40
C LYS A 85 -23.60 8.97 6.10
N PRO A 86 -23.59 7.98 5.19
CA PRO A 86 -22.36 7.34 4.73
C PRO A 86 -21.30 8.33 4.21
N LEU A 87 -21.75 9.38 3.51
CA LEU A 87 -20.86 10.40 2.94
C LEU A 87 -21.09 11.74 3.65
N THR A 88 -20.00 12.36 4.09
CA THR A 88 -19.97 13.70 4.69
C THR A 88 -18.81 14.49 4.12
N THR A 89 -18.94 15.82 4.02
CA THR A 89 -17.80 16.70 3.78
C THR A 89 -16.84 16.60 4.97
N TYR A 90 -15.53 16.72 4.71
CA TYR A 90 -14.53 16.63 5.77
C TYR A 90 -14.69 17.74 6.82
N SER A 91 -15.07 18.95 6.40
CA SER A 91 -15.28 20.10 7.30
C SER A 91 -16.40 19.89 8.32
N ASP A 92 -17.39 19.06 7.97
CA ASP A 92 -18.57 18.80 8.80
C ASP A 92 -18.42 17.49 9.59
N ALA A 93 -17.35 16.74 9.35
CA ALA A 93 -17.07 15.48 10.02
C ALA A 93 -16.64 15.72 11.48
N LYS A 94 -17.16 14.88 12.39
CA LYS A 94 -16.65 14.82 13.76
C LYS A 94 -15.20 14.31 13.74
N PRO A 95 -14.36 14.65 14.75
CA PRO A 95 -13.06 14.01 14.93
C PRO A 95 -13.14 12.48 14.96
N LEU A 96 -12.15 11.78 14.39
CA LEU A 96 -12.11 10.31 14.38
C LEU A 96 -12.27 9.72 15.78
N ARG A 97 -11.56 10.31 16.75
CA ARG A 97 -11.57 9.89 18.16
C ARG A 97 -12.97 9.92 18.78
N ASP A 98 -13.74 10.98 18.50
CA ASP A 98 -15.12 11.12 18.99
C ASP A 98 -16.04 10.07 18.37
N MET A 99 -15.87 9.79 17.08
CA MET A 99 -16.65 8.74 16.39
C MET A 99 -16.32 7.34 16.90
N LEU A 100 -15.04 7.02 17.13
CA LEU A 100 -14.63 5.72 17.66
C LEU A 100 -15.04 5.53 19.12
N ALA A 101 -15.08 6.60 19.92
CA ALA A 101 -15.52 6.55 21.32
C ALA A 101 -17.01 6.25 21.46
N SER A 102 -17.83 6.59 20.47
CA SER A 102 -19.27 6.26 20.46
C SER A 102 -19.60 4.86 19.96
N MET A 103 -18.62 4.11 19.43
CA MET A 103 -18.81 2.77 18.86
C MET A 103 -18.47 1.69 19.88
N ASP A 104 -19.31 0.66 20.01
CA ASP A 104 -18.99 -0.53 20.81
C ASP A 104 -17.91 -1.42 20.14
N GLU A 105 -17.41 -2.44 20.85
CA GLU A 105 -16.35 -3.34 20.38
C GLU A 105 -16.79 -4.23 19.21
N ASP A 106 -18.09 -4.49 19.06
CA ASP A 106 -18.65 -5.35 18.03
C ASP A 106 -19.01 -4.58 16.75
N TYR A 107 -18.86 -3.25 16.76
CA TYR A 107 -19.02 -2.42 15.58
C TYR A 107 -17.74 -2.43 14.71
N PRO A 108 -17.81 -2.87 13.43
CA PRO A 108 -16.67 -2.87 12.53
C PRO A 108 -16.28 -1.44 12.11
N LEU A 109 -15.02 -1.21 11.80
CA LEU A 109 -14.54 0.13 11.40
C LEU A 109 -14.44 0.21 9.88
N SER A 110 -15.08 1.22 9.30
CA SER A 110 -15.00 1.51 7.86
C SER A 110 -14.94 3.02 7.69
N PHE A 111 -13.73 3.56 7.51
CA PHE A 111 -13.48 4.99 7.39
C PHE A 111 -12.59 5.26 6.19
N TYR A 112 -12.94 6.26 5.39
CA TYR A 112 -12.21 6.66 4.19
C TYR A 112 -12.18 8.18 4.14
N TYR A 113 -11.03 8.75 4.48
CA TYR A 113 -10.77 10.18 4.32
C TYR A 113 -10.09 10.41 2.98
N THR A 114 -10.68 11.25 2.13
CA THR A 114 -10.28 11.37 0.72
C THR A 114 -10.19 12.84 0.28
N ASN A 115 -9.52 13.10 -0.85
CA ASN A 115 -9.32 14.45 -1.40
C ASN A 115 -9.93 14.67 -2.80
N GLY A 116 -10.82 13.78 -3.23
CA GLY A 116 -11.50 13.88 -4.53
C GLY A 116 -12.30 15.18 -4.67
N LYS A 117 -12.33 15.75 -5.87
CA LYS A 117 -13.12 16.95 -6.15
C LYS A 117 -14.61 16.62 -6.09
N GLN A 118 -15.01 15.51 -6.72
CA GLN A 118 -16.29 14.86 -6.53
C GLN A 118 -16.15 13.76 -5.48
N SER A 119 -17.24 13.42 -4.80
CA SER A 119 -17.22 12.39 -3.75
C SER A 119 -16.92 10.97 -4.27
N ASN A 120 -17.11 10.76 -5.57
CA ASN A 120 -16.79 9.52 -6.26
C ASN A 120 -15.45 9.57 -7.02
N ASP A 121 -14.68 10.64 -6.92
CA ASP A 121 -13.33 10.68 -7.49
C ASP A 121 -12.37 9.83 -6.66
N ALA A 122 -11.48 9.11 -7.34
CA ALA A 122 -10.28 8.56 -6.73
C ALA A 122 -9.44 9.67 -6.10
N SER A 123 -8.66 9.31 -5.08
CA SER A 123 -7.95 10.29 -4.24
C SER A 123 -6.52 9.85 -4.00
N ALA A 124 -5.56 10.73 -4.25
CA ALA A 124 -4.16 10.47 -4.00
C ALA A 124 -3.81 10.64 -2.51
N TRP A 125 -4.47 11.58 -1.80
CA TRP A 125 -4.50 11.59 -0.34
C TRP A 125 -5.62 10.67 0.13
N LEU A 126 -5.26 9.60 0.84
CA LEU A 126 -6.20 8.64 1.39
C LEU A 126 -5.76 8.26 2.78
N PHE A 127 -6.70 8.17 3.70
CA PHE A 127 -6.54 7.43 4.95
C PHE A 127 -7.77 6.53 5.14
N LYS A 128 -7.53 5.22 5.16
CA LYS A 128 -8.57 4.21 5.14
C LYS A 128 -8.37 3.22 6.29
N ILE A 129 -9.41 3.06 7.10
CA ILE A 129 -9.48 2.04 8.15
C ILE A 129 -10.50 0.99 7.72
N PHE A 130 -10.07 -0.27 7.73
CA PHE A 130 -10.95 -1.44 7.70
C PHE A 130 -10.68 -2.30 8.93
N GLY A 131 -11.51 -2.17 9.97
CA GLY A 131 -11.28 -2.76 11.28
C GLY A 131 -12.28 -3.85 11.63
N LYS A 132 -11.78 -4.97 12.16
CA LYS A 132 -12.58 -6.10 12.62
C LYS A 132 -13.21 -5.85 13.98
N SER A 133 -14.48 -6.23 14.08
CA SER A 133 -15.23 -6.28 15.34
C SER A 133 -14.69 -7.35 16.30
N ALA A 134 -15.08 -7.27 17.59
CA ALA A 134 -14.67 -8.24 18.59
C ALA A 134 -15.21 -9.65 18.30
N TRP A 135 -16.48 -9.78 17.89
CA TRP A 135 -17.05 -11.09 17.51
C TRP A 135 -16.34 -11.72 16.30
N GLU A 136 -15.98 -10.95 15.27
CA GLU A 136 -15.20 -11.45 14.14
C GLU A 136 -13.83 -11.96 14.61
N ALA A 137 -13.18 -11.21 15.50
CA ALA A 137 -11.90 -11.62 16.06
C ALA A 137 -12.02 -12.93 16.87
N LYS A 138 -13.08 -13.09 17.67
CA LYS A 138 -13.37 -14.31 18.47
C LYS A 138 -13.53 -15.56 17.60
N ILE A 139 -14.00 -15.43 16.36
CA ILE A 139 -14.13 -16.55 15.40
C ILE A 139 -12.92 -16.69 14.46
N GLY A 140 -11.82 -16.00 14.74
CA GLY A 140 -10.56 -16.10 13.98
C GLY A 140 -10.48 -15.18 12.75
N ARG A 141 -11.44 -14.27 12.53
CA ARG A 141 -11.41 -13.25 11.47
C ARG A 141 -10.89 -11.93 12.02
N ASN A 142 -9.67 -11.93 12.56
CA ASN A 142 -9.12 -10.81 13.33
C ASN A 142 -8.21 -9.86 12.54
N LEU A 143 -8.01 -10.08 11.24
CA LEU A 143 -7.13 -9.24 10.43
C LEU A 143 -7.84 -7.96 9.99
N SER A 144 -7.27 -6.84 10.40
CA SER A 144 -7.68 -5.48 10.07
C SER A 144 -6.63 -4.80 9.19
N VAL A 145 -7.02 -3.73 8.53
CA VAL A 145 -6.18 -3.03 7.56
C VAL A 145 -6.18 -1.53 7.79
N LEU A 146 -5.00 -0.94 7.75
CA LEU A 146 -4.81 0.49 7.57
C LEU A 146 -4.17 0.72 6.21
N GLU A 147 -4.81 1.52 5.36
CA GLU A 147 -4.22 2.02 4.13
C GLU A 147 -4.08 3.54 4.20
N PHE A 148 -2.94 4.07 3.80
CA PHE A 148 -2.74 5.51 3.70
C PHE A 148 -1.86 5.84 2.50
N SER A 149 -2.05 7.01 1.90
CA SER A 149 -1.29 7.39 0.73
C SER A 149 -1.07 8.89 0.61
N VAL A 150 -0.05 9.23 -0.17
CA VAL A 150 0.29 10.60 -0.54
C VAL A 150 0.42 10.73 -2.06
N PRO A 151 0.16 11.91 -2.64
CA PRO A 151 0.45 12.19 -4.04
C PRO A 151 1.95 12.04 -4.34
N LEU A 152 2.29 11.60 -5.56
CA LEU A 152 3.70 11.47 -5.97
C LEU A 152 4.45 12.79 -5.88
N LEU A 153 3.82 13.93 -6.22
CA LEU A 153 4.45 15.24 -6.06
C LEU A 153 4.88 15.51 -4.62
N TYR A 154 4.05 15.14 -3.64
CA TYR A 154 4.40 15.28 -2.23
C TYR A 154 5.58 14.39 -1.86
N GLN A 155 5.61 13.14 -2.34
CA GLN A 155 6.71 12.21 -2.13
C GLN A 155 8.03 12.76 -2.72
N GLU A 156 8.02 13.23 -3.96
CA GLU A 156 9.22 13.76 -4.63
C GLU A 156 9.79 14.98 -3.90
N GLN A 157 8.92 15.82 -3.33
CA GLN A 157 9.34 16.98 -2.54
C GLN A 157 9.77 16.63 -1.11
N ASN A 158 9.33 15.49 -0.59
CA ASN A 158 9.48 15.10 0.82
C ASN A 158 9.85 13.60 0.97
N PRO A 159 10.98 13.14 0.39
CA PRO A 159 11.28 11.72 0.20
C PRO A 159 11.28 10.88 1.49
N LEU A 160 11.62 11.49 2.63
CA LEU A 160 11.69 10.83 3.94
C LEU A 160 10.37 10.87 4.73
N SER A 161 9.43 11.74 4.37
CA SER A 161 8.21 11.95 5.17
C SER A 161 7.31 10.72 5.17
N PHE A 162 7.12 10.11 3.99
CA PHE A 162 6.30 8.90 3.89
C PHE A 162 6.95 7.71 4.61
N LEU A 163 8.27 7.53 4.46
CA LEU A 163 9.02 6.49 5.17
C LEU A 163 8.84 6.63 6.68
N ARG A 164 8.95 7.85 7.22
CA ARG A 164 8.74 8.11 8.65
C ARG A 164 7.33 7.76 9.11
N LEU A 165 6.31 8.22 8.38
CA LEU A 165 4.92 7.86 8.66
C LEU A 165 4.71 6.35 8.69
N PHE A 166 5.26 5.64 7.71
CA PHE A 166 5.13 4.19 7.63
C PHE A 166 5.76 3.48 8.84
N LEU A 167 6.98 3.88 9.23
CA LEU A 167 7.63 3.35 10.44
C LEU A 167 6.84 3.67 11.71
N ASP A 168 6.39 4.90 11.88
CA ASP A 168 5.67 5.32 13.08
C ASP A 168 4.31 4.63 13.18
N PHE A 169 3.64 4.37 12.05
CA PHE A 169 2.40 3.59 12.04
C PHE A 169 2.65 2.11 12.34
N SER A 170 3.73 1.53 11.80
CA SER A 170 4.15 0.17 12.14
C SER A 170 4.44 0.03 13.63
N ARG A 171 5.14 1.00 14.25
CA ARG A 171 5.42 1.01 15.71
C ARG A 171 4.15 1.04 16.55
N ARG A 172 3.15 1.83 16.13
CA ARG A 172 1.89 2.01 16.88
C ARG A 172 0.96 0.80 16.74
N LEU A 173 0.90 0.20 15.56
CA LEU A 173 -0.09 -0.84 15.24
C LEU A 173 0.46 -2.27 15.33
N ALA A 174 1.78 -2.43 15.42
CA ALA A 174 2.46 -3.73 15.45
C ALA A 174 1.91 -4.72 14.39
N PRO A 175 1.90 -4.35 13.08
CA PRO A 175 1.30 -5.16 12.04
C PRO A 175 2.09 -6.46 11.78
N GLU A 176 1.39 -7.55 11.48
CA GLU A 176 2.03 -8.85 11.18
C GLU A 176 2.76 -8.83 9.83
N GLN A 177 2.18 -8.10 8.88
CA GLN A 177 2.73 -7.87 7.55
C GLN A 177 2.27 -6.50 7.02
N GLY A 178 2.99 -6.00 6.03
CA GLY A 178 2.65 -4.75 5.37
C GLY A 178 3.63 -4.42 4.27
N TYR A 179 3.26 -3.46 3.44
CA TYR A 179 4.10 -3.00 2.34
C TYR A 179 3.73 -1.58 1.96
N ALA A 180 4.66 -0.87 1.33
CA ALA A 180 4.37 0.40 0.70
C ALA A 180 5.16 0.60 -0.60
N GLY A 181 4.52 1.26 -1.56
CA GLY A 181 5.08 1.55 -2.87
C GLY A 181 4.03 2.19 -3.79
N HIS A 182 4.33 2.25 -5.08
CA HIS A 182 3.41 2.80 -6.06
C HIS A 182 2.12 1.97 -6.12
N ALA A 183 0.97 2.65 -6.13
CA ALA A 183 -0.33 2.00 -6.26
C ALA A 183 -1.35 2.93 -6.93
N PHE A 184 -2.41 2.35 -7.48
CA PHE A 184 -3.61 3.12 -7.78
C PHE A 184 -4.55 3.13 -6.58
N ASN A 185 -4.94 4.32 -6.14
CA ASN A 185 -6.16 4.44 -5.36
C ASN A 185 -7.33 4.49 -6.33
N LEU A 186 -8.26 3.56 -6.20
CA LEU A 186 -9.49 3.53 -6.97
C LEU A 186 -10.57 4.35 -6.28
N SER A 187 -11.53 4.86 -7.06
CA SER A 187 -12.75 5.49 -6.55
C SER A 187 -13.37 4.62 -5.45
N VAL A 188 -13.61 5.20 -4.27
CA VAL A 188 -14.13 4.44 -3.12
C VAL A 188 -15.52 3.90 -3.40
N THR A 189 -16.39 4.71 -4.00
CA THR A 189 -17.80 4.34 -4.27
C THR A 189 -18.00 3.61 -5.60
N ASN A 190 -17.04 3.71 -6.53
CA ASN A 190 -17.12 3.08 -7.85
C ASN A 190 -15.93 2.15 -8.11
N ARG A 191 -15.38 1.51 -7.05
CA ARG A 191 -14.16 0.70 -7.13
C ARG A 191 -14.25 -0.36 -8.21
N ASP A 192 -15.32 -1.15 -8.18
CA ASP A 192 -15.51 -2.32 -9.04
C ASP A 192 -15.31 -1.98 -10.53
N ASN A 193 -15.93 -0.90 -11.00
CA ASN A 193 -15.82 -0.44 -12.38
C ASN A 193 -14.41 0.05 -12.78
N ASN A 194 -13.50 0.24 -11.82
CA ASN A 194 -12.15 0.76 -12.05
C ASN A 194 -11.04 -0.26 -11.77
N GLU A 195 -11.36 -1.42 -11.20
CA GLU A 195 -10.41 -2.54 -11.07
C GLU A 195 -9.86 -3.04 -12.43
N PRO A 196 -10.61 -3.01 -13.54
CA PRO A 196 -10.05 -3.38 -14.85
C PRO A 196 -8.92 -2.46 -15.30
N THR A 197 -9.02 -1.16 -15.00
CA THR A 197 -7.94 -0.19 -15.24
C THR A 197 -6.70 -0.56 -14.44
N GLU A 198 -6.85 -0.87 -13.14
CA GLU A 198 -5.73 -1.31 -12.30
C GLU A 198 -5.09 -2.59 -12.84
N ALA A 199 -5.90 -3.59 -13.20
CA ALA A 199 -5.43 -4.85 -13.75
C ALA A 199 -4.65 -4.66 -15.07
N PHE A 200 -5.12 -3.76 -15.93
CA PHE A 200 -4.47 -3.47 -17.21
C PHE A 200 -3.10 -2.78 -17.00
N MET A 201 -3.02 -1.85 -16.05
CA MET A 201 -1.78 -1.15 -15.72
C MET A 201 -0.77 -2.08 -15.04
N ALA A 202 -1.23 -2.96 -14.13
CA ALA A 202 -0.38 -3.89 -13.40
C ALA A 202 0.43 -4.84 -14.30
N ALA A 203 -0.12 -5.21 -15.46
CA ALA A 203 0.59 -6.03 -16.45
C ALA A 203 1.81 -5.32 -17.07
N ARG A 204 1.93 -3.99 -16.93
CA ARG A 204 2.98 -3.15 -17.51
C ARG A 204 3.87 -2.48 -16.46
N MET A 205 3.48 -2.56 -15.20
CA MET A 205 4.12 -1.86 -14.09
C MET A 205 4.46 -2.85 -12.97
N PRO A 206 5.59 -3.56 -13.04
CA PRO A 206 5.91 -4.63 -12.07
C PRO A 206 6.07 -4.13 -10.62
N GLY A 207 6.35 -2.85 -10.41
CA GLY A 207 6.42 -2.23 -9.09
C GLY A 207 5.05 -1.79 -8.52
N LEU A 208 3.97 -1.85 -9.31
CA LEU A 208 2.65 -1.40 -8.91
C LEU A 208 1.98 -2.41 -7.95
N ASP A 209 1.57 -1.92 -6.78
CA ASP A 209 0.66 -2.63 -5.88
C ASP A 209 -0.79 -2.61 -6.38
N VAL A 210 -1.50 -3.72 -6.20
CA VAL A 210 -2.86 -3.90 -6.73
C VAL A 210 -3.80 -4.57 -5.73
N GLY A 211 -5.09 -4.44 -5.99
CA GLY A 211 -6.12 -5.17 -5.29
C GLY A 211 -6.56 -4.52 -3.99
N THR A 212 -7.56 -5.11 -3.36
CA THR A 212 -8.22 -4.54 -2.19
C THR A 212 -7.74 -5.22 -0.92
N ALA A 213 -6.99 -4.49 -0.08
CA ALA A 213 -6.47 -5.05 1.17
C ALA A 213 -7.58 -5.54 2.14
N GLY A 214 -8.71 -4.82 2.19
CA GLY A 214 -9.88 -5.26 2.96
C GLY A 214 -10.55 -6.54 2.41
N LEU A 215 -10.46 -6.79 1.09
CA LEU A 215 -10.88 -8.06 0.49
C LEU A 215 -9.96 -9.17 1.01
N LEU A 216 -8.64 -9.00 0.89
CA LEU A 216 -7.64 -9.97 1.35
C LEU A 216 -7.80 -10.31 2.83
N ALA A 217 -8.06 -9.32 3.68
CA ALA A 217 -8.30 -9.52 5.11
C ALA A 217 -9.54 -10.38 5.44
N ASN A 218 -10.43 -10.59 4.46
CA ASN A 218 -11.60 -11.46 4.56
C ASN A 218 -11.42 -12.84 3.93
N ILE A 219 -10.31 -13.08 3.23
CA ILE A 219 -10.07 -14.34 2.51
C ILE A 219 -9.53 -15.39 3.49
N PRO A 220 -10.16 -16.58 3.62
CA PRO A 220 -9.68 -17.65 4.50
C PRO A 220 -8.26 -18.14 4.20
N GLU A 221 -7.84 -18.08 2.93
CA GLU A 221 -6.51 -18.43 2.45
C GLU A 221 -5.44 -17.41 2.87
N PHE A 222 -5.83 -16.18 3.23
CA PHE A 222 -4.94 -15.11 3.69
C PHE A 222 -4.56 -15.33 5.16
N LYS A 223 -3.76 -16.38 5.38
CA LYS A 223 -3.38 -16.90 6.70
C LYS A 223 -2.21 -16.14 7.33
N PRO A 224 -2.13 -16.05 8.67
CA PRO A 224 -0.94 -15.57 9.37
C PRO A 224 0.32 -16.33 8.92
N THR A 225 1.50 -15.69 8.99
CA THR A 225 2.82 -16.24 8.58
C THR A 225 3.07 -16.36 7.07
N LYS A 226 2.37 -15.55 6.27
CA LYS A 226 2.63 -15.36 4.84
C LYS A 226 2.49 -13.90 4.47
N ILE A 227 3.28 -13.42 3.51
CA ILE A 227 3.20 -12.05 2.98
C ILE A 227 2.53 -12.02 1.61
N LYS A 228 1.68 -11.01 1.37
CA LYS A 228 1.11 -10.76 0.02
C LYS A 228 2.19 -10.53 -1.02
N THR A 229 3.10 -9.60 -0.76
CA THR A 229 4.08 -9.15 -1.74
C THR A 229 5.24 -8.42 -1.05
N VAL A 230 6.24 -8.05 -1.84
CA VAL A 230 7.29 -7.11 -1.47
C VAL A 230 7.10 -5.82 -2.25
N SER A 231 7.55 -4.70 -1.69
CA SER A 231 7.54 -3.39 -2.34
C SER A 231 8.70 -2.54 -1.83
N TRP A 232 8.67 -1.22 -2.09
CA TRP A 232 9.69 -0.29 -1.60
C TRP A 232 9.93 -0.45 -0.11
N LEU A 233 8.85 -0.45 0.67
CA LEU A 233 8.87 -0.81 2.09
C LEU A 233 8.14 -2.14 2.26
N THR A 234 8.69 -3.04 3.07
CA THR A 234 8.08 -4.33 3.41
C THR A 234 8.22 -4.57 4.91
N VAL A 235 7.10 -4.85 5.59
CA VAL A 235 7.07 -5.15 7.02
C VAL A 235 7.03 -6.64 7.24
N LEU A 236 7.90 -7.13 8.13
CA LEU A 236 7.85 -8.48 8.67
C LEU A 236 7.78 -8.37 10.19
N ASP A 237 6.78 -8.98 10.82
CA ASP A 237 6.85 -9.26 12.26
C ASP A 237 7.93 -10.31 12.58
N GLN A 238 8.16 -10.54 13.87
CA GLN A 238 9.13 -11.53 14.31
C GLN A 238 8.84 -12.94 13.78
N ALA A 239 7.57 -13.35 13.70
CA ALA A 239 7.20 -14.68 13.23
C ALA A 239 7.56 -14.89 11.75
N HIS A 240 7.35 -13.88 10.90
CA HIS A 240 7.77 -13.92 9.50
C HIS A 240 9.29 -13.84 9.36
N LEU A 241 9.94 -13.03 10.20
CA LEU A 241 11.40 -12.87 10.21
C LEU A 241 12.11 -14.18 10.58
N ASP A 242 11.58 -14.92 11.56
CA ASP A 242 12.11 -16.22 11.97
C ASP A 242 12.03 -17.26 10.83
N LEU A 243 10.98 -17.23 10.02
CA LEU A 243 10.81 -18.14 8.88
C LEU A 243 11.85 -17.95 7.77
N VAL A 244 12.50 -16.78 7.71
CA VAL A 244 13.56 -16.47 6.75
C VAL A 244 14.96 -16.47 7.39
N GLY A 245 15.08 -17.00 8.62
CA GLY A 245 16.36 -17.18 9.31
C GLY A 245 16.82 -15.96 10.12
N GLY A 246 15.96 -14.97 10.34
CA GLY A 246 16.27 -13.79 11.14
C GLY A 246 16.85 -12.61 10.35
N LEU A 247 17.05 -11.48 11.04
CA LEU A 247 17.58 -10.24 10.43
C LEU A 247 18.98 -10.43 9.83
N ASP A 248 19.88 -11.13 10.52
CA ASP A 248 21.26 -11.32 10.04
C ASP A 248 21.30 -12.12 8.74
N ALA A 249 20.41 -13.11 8.58
CA ALA A 249 20.29 -13.89 7.34
C ALA A 249 19.81 -13.02 6.17
N LEU A 250 18.89 -12.07 6.41
CA LEU A 250 18.46 -11.11 5.40
C LEU A 250 19.60 -10.15 5.01
N ARG A 251 20.30 -9.59 6.01
CA ARG A 251 21.42 -8.65 5.79
C ARG A 251 22.59 -9.30 5.04
N ALA A 252 22.82 -10.60 5.24
CA ALA A 252 23.86 -11.33 4.51
C ALA A 252 23.53 -11.49 3.01
N GLN A 253 22.24 -11.60 2.66
CA GLN A 253 21.79 -11.83 1.29
C GLN A 253 21.62 -10.52 0.49
N LEU A 254 21.30 -9.42 1.17
CA LEU A 254 20.95 -8.14 0.54
C LEU A 254 22.07 -7.09 0.68
N PRO A 255 22.50 -6.40 -0.39
CA PRO A 255 23.53 -5.37 -0.30
C PRO A 255 23.12 -4.19 0.61
N SER A 256 23.88 -3.93 1.67
CA SER A 256 23.63 -2.82 2.60
C SER A 256 23.72 -1.43 1.97
N SER A 257 24.33 -1.31 0.78
CA SER A 257 24.34 -0.08 0.00
C SER A 257 22.97 0.29 -0.59
N HIS A 258 22.06 -0.67 -0.75
CA HIS A 258 20.76 -0.47 -1.40
C HIS A 258 19.57 -0.94 -0.55
N PHE A 259 19.83 -1.64 0.56
CA PHE A 259 18.81 -2.09 1.49
C PHE A 259 19.05 -1.53 2.90
N ALA A 260 18.00 -0.95 3.49
CA ALA A 260 17.99 -0.51 4.88
C ALA A 260 16.96 -1.32 5.67
N PHE A 261 17.22 -1.47 6.97
CA PHE A 261 16.37 -2.18 7.90
C PHE A 261 16.07 -1.26 9.07
N TYR A 262 14.83 -1.26 9.53
CA TYR A 262 14.39 -0.43 10.65
C TYR A 262 13.64 -1.31 11.65
N ASP A 263 14.01 -1.19 12.92
CA ASP A 263 13.25 -1.80 14.00
C ASP A 263 11.97 -0.98 14.27
N TYR A 264 10.83 -1.67 14.32
CA TYR A 264 9.56 -1.08 14.72
C TYR A 264 9.00 -1.69 16.02
N GLY A 265 9.79 -2.52 16.72
CA GLY A 265 9.50 -3.11 18.03
C GLY A 265 8.92 -4.52 17.96
N ALA A 266 8.02 -4.80 17.00
CA ALA A 266 7.45 -6.15 16.81
C ALA A 266 8.09 -6.92 15.63
N GLY A 267 9.09 -6.33 14.97
CA GLY A 267 9.79 -6.90 13.84
C GLY A 267 10.58 -5.84 13.08
N VAL A 268 10.74 -6.03 11.78
CA VAL A 268 11.53 -5.14 10.92
C VAL A 268 10.74 -4.57 9.74
N VAL A 269 11.07 -3.33 9.37
CA VAL A 269 10.72 -2.75 8.07
C VAL A 269 11.96 -2.77 7.19
N ILE A 270 11.81 -3.35 6.00
CA ILE A 270 12.85 -3.45 4.98
C ILE A 270 12.57 -2.39 3.93
N GLN A 271 13.55 -1.53 3.67
CA GLN A 271 13.56 -0.60 2.53
C GLN A 271 14.38 -1.19 1.40
N ALA A 272 13.76 -1.39 0.23
CA ALA A 272 14.35 -1.96 -0.97
C ALA A 272 14.62 -0.87 -2.01
N GLY A 273 15.85 -0.36 -2.03
CA GLY A 273 16.30 0.72 -2.91
C GLY A 273 16.05 2.13 -2.34
N ALA A 274 16.63 3.12 -3.00
CA ALA A 274 16.58 4.52 -2.57
C ALA A 274 15.17 5.11 -2.68
N TYR A 275 14.42 4.74 -3.72
CA TYR A 275 13.13 5.33 -4.04
C TYR A 275 12.07 4.24 -4.26
N PRO A 276 10.77 4.58 -4.20
CA PRO A 276 9.77 3.67 -4.70
C PRO A 276 9.89 3.51 -6.22
N TYR A 277 9.88 2.28 -6.72
CA TYR A 277 9.96 1.95 -8.14
C TYR A 277 8.61 1.51 -8.70
N LEU A 278 8.28 1.96 -9.91
CA LEU A 278 7.13 1.47 -10.69
C LEU A 278 7.58 0.46 -11.76
N CYS A 279 8.71 0.75 -12.41
CA CYS A 279 9.45 -0.09 -13.35
C CYS A 279 10.96 0.11 -13.11
N GLY A 280 11.80 -0.74 -13.70
CA GLY A 280 13.24 -0.52 -13.83
C GLY A 280 13.63 -0.07 -15.24
N ASP A 281 14.84 0.46 -15.40
CA ASP A 281 15.27 1.20 -16.61
C ASP A 281 15.95 0.33 -17.69
N ALA A 282 15.63 -0.97 -17.75
CA ALA A 282 16.24 -1.88 -18.72
C ALA A 282 15.19 -2.65 -19.53
N GLU A 283 15.66 -3.47 -20.47
CA GLU A 283 14.84 -4.40 -21.28
C GLU A 283 13.86 -5.21 -20.42
N ASP A 284 14.31 -5.62 -19.22
CA ASP A 284 13.42 -6.15 -18.20
C ASP A 284 12.93 -5.02 -17.27
N PRO A 285 11.62 -4.70 -17.28
CA PRO A 285 11.06 -3.58 -16.52
C PRO A 285 10.89 -3.88 -15.02
N ARG A 286 11.30 -5.05 -14.53
CA ARG A 286 11.21 -5.37 -13.09
C ARG A 286 12.29 -4.59 -12.30
N PRO A 287 11.93 -3.91 -11.20
CA PRO A 287 12.93 -3.22 -10.36
C PRO A 287 13.89 -4.20 -9.69
N ALA A 288 15.20 -3.99 -9.87
CA ALA A 288 16.22 -4.87 -9.31
C ALA A 288 16.14 -5.03 -7.78
N PRO A 289 15.89 -3.97 -6.98
CA PRO A 289 15.71 -4.12 -5.53
C PRO A 289 14.55 -5.06 -5.18
N TYR A 290 13.45 -5.00 -5.95
CA TYR A 290 12.25 -5.78 -5.66
C TYR A 290 12.41 -7.24 -6.07
N VAL A 291 13.09 -7.51 -7.20
CA VAL A 291 13.41 -8.89 -7.61
C VAL A 291 14.26 -9.59 -6.57
N LEU A 292 15.31 -8.92 -6.06
CA LEU A 292 16.21 -9.48 -5.06
C LEU A 292 15.50 -9.72 -3.73
N LEU A 293 14.69 -8.76 -3.25
CA LEU A 293 13.91 -8.95 -2.02
C LEU A 293 12.87 -10.06 -2.17
N ASN A 294 12.17 -10.09 -3.31
CA ASN A 294 11.19 -11.12 -3.62
C ASN A 294 11.82 -12.51 -3.62
N HIS A 295 13.03 -12.66 -4.20
CA HIS A 295 13.75 -13.93 -4.21
C HIS A 295 14.02 -14.43 -2.78
N VAL A 296 14.53 -13.55 -1.90
CA VAL A 296 14.83 -13.89 -0.50
C VAL A 296 13.56 -14.23 0.29
N LEU A 297 12.46 -13.53 0.05
CA LEU A 297 11.19 -13.72 0.78
C LEU A 297 10.22 -14.69 0.09
N LYS A 298 10.60 -15.30 -1.04
CA LYS A 298 9.72 -16.15 -1.85
C LYS A 298 9.09 -17.29 -1.05
N GLY A 299 9.85 -17.91 -0.15
CA GLY A 299 9.37 -19.03 0.68
C GLY A 299 8.22 -18.67 1.62
N ILE A 300 8.09 -17.39 1.99
CA ILE A 300 7.03 -16.89 2.87
C ILE A 300 5.98 -16.05 2.15
N ARG A 301 6.05 -15.89 0.83
CA ARG A 301 5.01 -15.24 0.04
C ARG A 301 3.81 -16.18 -0.18
N TYR A 302 2.62 -15.64 -0.33
CA TYR A 302 1.51 -16.41 -0.89
C TYR A 302 1.78 -16.80 -2.35
N GLU A 303 1.42 -18.03 -2.68
CA GLU A 303 1.44 -18.54 -4.06
C GLU A 303 0.10 -18.33 -4.77
N THR A 304 -0.97 -18.22 -3.97
CA THR A 304 -2.31 -17.86 -4.40
C THR A 304 -3.07 -17.19 -3.25
N VAL A 305 -3.94 -16.26 -3.59
CA VAL A 305 -4.91 -15.61 -2.68
C VAL A 305 -6.34 -15.75 -3.19
N GLY A 306 -6.55 -16.56 -4.24
CA GLY A 306 -7.84 -16.69 -4.92
C GLY A 306 -8.19 -15.45 -5.76
N SER A 307 -8.27 -14.27 -5.16
CA SER A 307 -8.56 -13.02 -5.88
C SER A 307 -7.94 -11.79 -5.22
N LEU A 308 -7.47 -10.87 -6.06
CA LEU A 308 -7.08 -9.51 -5.66
C LEU A 308 -8.20 -8.49 -5.95
N HIS A 309 -9.15 -8.87 -6.81
CA HIS A 309 -10.26 -8.06 -7.33
C HIS A 309 -11.62 -8.71 -7.08
N GLY A 310 -12.70 -7.95 -7.32
CA GLY A 310 -14.04 -8.49 -7.50
C GLY A 310 -14.13 -9.41 -8.74
N GLY A 311 -15.17 -10.23 -8.77
CA GLY A 311 -15.47 -11.05 -9.95
C GLY A 311 -15.89 -10.18 -11.13
N SER A 312 -15.56 -10.62 -12.35
CA SER A 312 -15.99 -9.92 -13.56
C SER A 312 -17.50 -10.06 -13.77
N HIS A 313 -18.13 -8.97 -14.21
CA HIS A 313 -19.56 -8.92 -14.53
C HIS A 313 -19.85 -9.00 -16.04
N ASP A 314 -18.97 -8.46 -16.87
CA ASP A 314 -19.14 -8.25 -18.32
C ASP A 314 -17.95 -8.78 -19.16
N GLY A 315 -17.07 -9.61 -18.58
CA GLY A 315 -15.86 -10.13 -19.22
C GLY A 315 -14.66 -9.18 -19.18
N GLU A 316 -14.73 -8.12 -18.38
CA GLU A 316 -13.66 -7.17 -18.14
C GLU A 316 -12.44 -7.81 -17.41
N LEU A 317 -11.26 -7.23 -17.64
CA LEU A 317 -10.02 -7.72 -17.04
C LEU A 317 -10.09 -7.61 -15.51
N ARG A 318 -9.75 -8.69 -14.81
CA ARG A 318 -9.65 -8.72 -13.35
C ARG A 318 -8.45 -9.57 -12.92
N LEU A 319 -7.90 -9.26 -11.75
CA LEU A 319 -6.87 -10.07 -11.08
C LEU A 319 -7.54 -11.10 -10.18
N VAL A 320 -8.05 -12.17 -10.80
CA VAL A 320 -8.76 -13.29 -10.16
C VAL A 320 -8.14 -14.62 -10.61
N GLY A 321 -8.08 -15.61 -9.71
CA GLY A 321 -7.50 -16.93 -9.98
C GLY A 321 -6.08 -16.83 -10.54
N TRP A 322 -5.88 -17.36 -11.75
CA TRP A 322 -4.56 -17.40 -12.38
C TRP A 322 -3.91 -16.02 -12.55
N SER A 323 -4.67 -14.98 -12.91
CA SER A 323 -4.08 -13.64 -13.10
C SER A 323 -3.65 -13.00 -11.78
N ALA A 324 -4.36 -13.28 -10.68
CA ALA A 324 -3.91 -12.90 -9.33
C ALA A 324 -2.61 -13.62 -8.97
N ASP A 325 -2.52 -14.92 -9.24
CA ASP A 325 -1.31 -15.71 -8.98
C ASP A 325 -0.10 -15.21 -9.78
N GLN A 326 -0.30 -14.85 -11.05
CA GLN A 326 0.76 -14.25 -11.88
C GLN A 326 1.23 -12.91 -11.31
N TRP A 327 0.31 -12.08 -10.79
CA TRP A 327 0.70 -10.83 -10.16
C TRP A 327 1.52 -11.05 -8.88
N LEU A 328 1.17 -12.06 -8.06
CA LEU A 328 1.97 -12.42 -6.88
C LEU A 328 3.40 -12.86 -7.27
N LYS A 329 3.52 -13.54 -8.42
CA LYS A 329 4.78 -14.10 -8.96
C LYS A 329 5.50 -13.17 -9.93
N ARG A 330 5.02 -11.95 -10.17
CA ARG A 330 5.53 -11.05 -11.22
C ARG A 330 7.02 -10.72 -11.10
N LEU A 331 7.58 -10.84 -9.90
CA LEU A 331 8.99 -10.57 -9.59
C LEU A 331 9.85 -11.86 -9.55
N ASP A 332 9.30 -13.02 -9.90
CA ASP A 332 10.03 -14.29 -9.89
C ASP A 332 11.00 -14.37 -11.06
N VAL A 333 12.22 -14.79 -10.72
CA VAL A 333 13.31 -15.07 -11.66
C VAL A 333 13.94 -16.40 -11.26
N ASP A 334 14.65 -17.02 -12.20
CA ASP A 334 15.41 -18.23 -11.90
C ASP A 334 16.59 -17.90 -10.98
N GLU A 335 16.96 -18.86 -10.13
CA GLU A 335 18.06 -18.68 -9.16
C GLU A 335 19.39 -18.33 -9.86
N SER A 336 19.60 -18.85 -11.07
CA SER A 336 20.77 -18.53 -11.90
C SER A 336 20.84 -17.07 -12.33
N GLU A 337 19.72 -16.34 -12.35
CA GLU A 337 19.66 -14.94 -12.78
C GLU A 337 20.00 -13.96 -11.65
N ILE A 338 19.95 -14.41 -10.39
CA ILE A 338 20.10 -13.54 -9.20
C ILE A 338 21.44 -12.79 -9.18
N ALA A 339 22.52 -13.43 -9.63
CA ALA A 339 23.82 -12.76 -9.73
C ALA A 339 23.79 -11.59 -10.72
N GLY A 340 23.07 -11.74 -11.84
CA GLY A 340 22.87 -10.67 -12.83
C GLY A 340 22.05 -9.52 -12.28
N TRP A 341 20.94 -9.83 -11.59
CA TRP A 341 20.12 -8.81 -10.91
C TRP A 341 20.89 -8.05 -9.83
N ARG A 342 21.77 -8.73 -9.09
CA ARG A 342 22.65 -8.09 -8.11
C ARG A 342 23.66 -7.17 -8.76
N ALA A 343 24.25 -7.57 -9.88
CA ALA A 343 25.16 -6.71 -10.64
C ALA A 343 24.45 -5.47 -11.19
N ARG A 344 23.24 -5.64 -11.74
CA ARG A 344 22.37 -4.55 -12.22
C ARG A 344 22.07 -3.55 -11.11
N LEU A 345 21.63 -4.02 -9.93
CA LEU A 345 21.39 -3.17 -8.77
C LEU A 345 22.62 -2.30 -8.44
N LEU A 346 23.81 -2.92 -8.36
CA LEU A 346 25.02 -2.22 -7.94
C LEU A 346 25.57 -1.25 -9.00
N ALA A 347 25.22 -1.44 -10.27
CA ALA A 347 25.71 -0.63 -11.38
C ALA A 347 24.78 0.54 -11.69
N ASP A 348 23.46 0.30 -11.69
CA ASP A 348 22.49 1.20 -12.30
C ASP A 348 21.62 1.94 -11.26
N GLU A 349 21.46 1.38 -10.06
CA GLU A 349 20.58 1.96 -9.05
C GLU A 349 21.34 2.87 -8.08
N PRO A 350 20.72 3.96 -7.61
CA PRO A 350 21.33 4.83 -6.61
C PRO A 350 21.45 4.12 -5.26
N SER A 351 22.61 4.28 -4.63
CA SER A 351 22.84 3.81 -3.27
C SER A 351 22.09 4.66 -2.24
N LEU A 352 21.85 4.05 -1.09
CA LEU A 352 21.21 4.68 0.05
C LEU A 352 22.11 5.75 0.67
N ASP A 353 21.54 6.93 0.91
CA ASP A 353 22.21 8.06 1.55
C ASP A 353 21.25 8.82 2.49
N ALA A 354 21.71 9.95 3.02
CA ALA A 354 20.93 10.76 3.97
C ALA A 354 19.70 11.45 3.34
N ALA A 355 19.58 11.51 2.01
CA ALA A 355 18.43 12.10 1.33
C ALA A 355 17.27 11.10 1.20
N ASN A 356 17.56 9.80 1.21
CA ASN A 356 16.59 8.73 0.95
C ASN A 356 16.48 7.65 2.05
N THR A 357 17.30 7.73 3.10
CA THR A 357 17.19 6.86 4.28
C THR A 357 17.16 7.63 5.59
N LEU A 358 16.56 7.01 6.60
CA LEU A 358 16.57 7.55 7.96
C LEU A 358 17.82 7.09 8.71
N VAL A 359 18.31 7.94 9.61
CA VAL A 359 19.51 7.72 10.42
C VAL A 359 19.40 6.54 11.39
N GLU A 360 18.17 6.12 11.71
CA GLU A 360 17.85 5.04 12.65
C GLU A 360 17.89 3.64 12.02
N ARG A 361 18.45 3.49 10.81
CA ARG A 361 18.62 2.19 10.15
C ARG A 361 19.63 1.30 10.91
N LEU A 362 19.31 0.00 10.99
CA LEU A 362 20.08 -1.04 11.70
C LEU A 362 21.38 -1.45 10.99
#